data_AF-A0A2G2EI80-F1
#
_entry.id   AF-A0A2G2EI80-F1
#
_cell.length_a   1.000
_cell.length_b   1.000
_cell.length_c   1.000
_cell.angle_alpha   90.00
_cell.angle_beta   90.00
_cell.angle_gamma   90.00
#
_symmetry.space_group_name_H-M   'P 1'
#
loop_
_entity.id
_entity.type
_entity.pdbx_description
1 polymer ?
#
loop_
_entity_poly.entity_id
_entity_poly.type
_entity_poly.pdbx_seq_one_letter_code
_entity_poly.pdbx_strand_id
1 'polypeptide(L)'
;MQEPGKTRAIIAHITLIGWIIALVQNNSDKNDDASFYIRQMLGLFILAIGFQIIGTIFVFIPILGWMISMITMLASFGVVGLWVYSLISAINGKKEPTPFIGGHFQKWFASM
;
A
#
# COMPACT_ATOMS: atom_id res chain seq x y z
N MET A 1 23.45 13.12 2.27
CA MET A 1 22.87 12.62 3.53
C MET A 1 21.49 12.07 3.16
N GLN A 2 21.14 10.84 3.54
CA GLN A 2 19.77 10.37 3.27
C GLN A 2 18.84 11.12 4.23
N GLU A 3 17.94 11.93 3.69
CA GLU A 3 16.95 12.66 4.48
C GLU A 3 16.12 11.67 5.34
N PRO A 4 15.90 11.93 6.65
CA PRO A 4 15.17 11.03 7.55
C PRO A 4 13.81 10.59 7.00
N GLY A 5 13.12 11.48 6.28
CA GLY A 5 11.85 11.23 5.60
C GLY A 5 11.90 10.12 4.55
N LYS A 6 12.93 10.14 3.70
CA LYS A 6 13.13 9.13 2.66
C LYS A 6 13.37 7.74 3.27
N THR A 7 14.15 7.68 4.34
CA THR A 7 14.42 6.42 5.05
C THR A 7 13.14 5.84 5.63
N ARG A 8 12.33 6.66 6.32
CA ARG A 8 11.02 6.25 6.87
C ARG A 8 10.05 5.81 5.77
N ALA A 9 10.02 6.51 4.63
CA ALA A 9 9.21 6.13 3.48
C ALA A 9 9.59 4.75 2.94
N ILE A 10 10.88 4.42 2.83
CA ILE A 10 11.33 3.09 2.40
C ILE A 10 10.99 2.03 3.45
N ILE A 11 11.21 2.32 4.74
CA ILE A 11 10.87 1.41 5.85
C ILE A 11 9.36 1.04 5.82
N ALA A 12 8.50 1.98 5.43
CA ALA A 12 7.06 1.76 5.33
C ALA A 12 6.66 0.65 4.31
N HIS A 13 7.56 0.27 3.39
CA HIS A 13 7.30 -0.75 2.37
C HIS A 13 7.72 -2.16 2.78
N ILE A 14 8.57 -2.32 3.81
CA ILE A 14 9.26 -3.60 4.09
C ILE A 14 8.28 -4.70 4.53
N THR A 15 7.52 -4.43 5.58
CA THR A 15 6.49 -5.32 6.13
C THR A 15 5.44 -4.48 6.84
N LEU A 16 4.35 -5.10 7.30
CA LEU A 16 3.40 -4.43 8.19
C LEU A 16 4.10 -3.87 9.46
N ILE A 17 5.10 -4.59 9.99
CA ILE A 17 5.89 -4.12 11.14
C ILE A 17 6.71 -2.88 10.74
N GLY A 18 7.38 -2.92 9.59
CA GLY A 18 8.10 -1.76 9.05
C GLY A 18 7.18 -0.54 8.87
N TRP A 19 5.97 -0.76 8.34
CA TRP A 19 4.96 0.27 8.21
C TRP A 19 4.54 0.89 9.55
N ILE A 20 4.30 0.06 10.58
CA ILE A 20 3.97 0.54 11.94
C ILE A 20 5.14 1.37 12.49
N ILE A 21 6.38 0.91 12.33
CA ILE A 21 7.57 1.64 12.78
C ILE A 21 7.67 3.00 12.09
N ALA A 22 7.50 3.06 10.76
CA ALA A 22 7.52 4.30 10.00
C ALA A 22 6.41 5.27 10.46
N LEU A 23 5.21 4.75 10.72
CA LEU A 23 4.08 5.53 11.25
C LEU A 23 4.40 6.16 12.60
N VAL A 24 4.87 5.36 13.56
CA VAL A 24 5.19 5.83 14.91
C VAL A 24 6.31 6.87 14.87
N GLN A 25 7.38 6.63 14.10
CA GLN A 25 8.48 7.59 13.95
C GLN A 25 8.03 8.91 13.32
N ASN A 26 7.16 8.84 12.30
CA ASN A 26 6.64 10.01 11.62
C ASN A 26 5.63 10.80 12.47
N ASN A 27 4.93 10.16 13.40
CA ASN A 27 4.06 10.87 14.35
C ASN A 27 4.84 11.68 15.38
N SER A 28 6.02 11.21 15.78
CA SER A 28 6.91 11.93 16.71
C SER A 28 7.62 13.10 16.04
N ASP A 29 8.00 12.94 14.77
CA ASP A 29 8.73 13.93 13.98
C ASP A 29 8.21 13.90 12.53
N LYS A 30 7.28 14.80 12.22
CA LYS A 30 6.54 14.75 10.95
C LYS A 30 7.42 15.07 9.76
N ASN A 31 7.33 14.22 8.75
CA ASN A 31 7.92 14.43 7.44
C ASN A 31 6.92 14.13 6.32
N ASP A 32 6.85 15.01 5.34
CA ASP A 32 5.84 14.90 4.27
C ASP A 32 6.07 13.70 3.34
N ASP A 33 7.32 13.27 3.13
CA ASP A 33 7.67 12.11 2.29
C ASP A 33 7.23 10.82 2.98
N ALA A 34 7.56 10.69 4.26
CA ALA A 34 7.14 9.57 5.08
C ALA A 34 5.61 9.51 5.17
N SER A 35 4.95 10.64 5.46
CA SER A 35 3.49 10.73 5.58
C SER A 35 2.79 10.27 4.29
N PHE A 36 3.30 10.70 3.13
CA PHE A 36 2.77 10.29 1.83
C PHE A 36 2.82 8.78 1.63
N TYR A 37 3.98 8.16 1.88
CA TYR A 37 4.18 6.73 1.67
C TYR A 37 3.52 5.86 2.73
N ILE A 38 3.36 6.35 3.97
CA ILE A 38 2.58 5.69 5.01
C ILE A 38 1.11 5.54 4.56
N ARG A 39 0.49 6.62 4.06
CA ARG A 39 -0.89 6.58 3.55
C ARG A 39 -1.02 5.69 2.31
N GLN A 40 -0.06 5.80 1.39
CA GLN A 40 -0.02 5.01 0.16
C GLN A 40 0.05 3.50 0.48
N MET A 41 0.93 3.11 1.40
CA MET A 41 1.09 1.72 1.82
C MET A 41 -0.11 1.19 2.59
N LEU A 42 -0.75 2.02 3.43
CA LEU A 42 -1.98 1.63 4.11
C LEU A 42 -3.08 1.24 3.11
N GLY A 43 -3.27 2.05 2.07
CA GLY A 43 -4.24 1.76 1.02
C GLY A 43 -3.93 0.47 0.27
N LEU A 44 -2.66 0.22 -0.06
CA LEU A 44 -2.24 -1.03 -0.70
C LEU A 44 -2.46 -2.25 0.20
N PHE A 45 -2.18 -2.15 1.50
CA PHE A 45 -2.47 -3.24 2.44
C PHE A 45 -3.96 -3.53 2.56
N ILE A 46 -4.80 -2.49 2.64
CA ILE A 46 -6.25 -2.66 2.68
C ILE A 46 -6.77 -3.33 1.41
N LEU A 47 -6.26 -2.96 0.23
CA LEU A 47 -6.62 -3.63 -1.02
C LEU A 47 -6.17 -5.09 -1.07
N ALA A 48 -4.93 -5.37 -0.66
CA ALA A 48 -4.41 -6.74 -0.64
C ALA A 48 -5.27 -7.64 0.25
N ILE A 49 -5.60 -7.16 1.46
CA ILE A 49 -6.47 -7.87 2.40
C ILE A 49 -7.89 -7.99 1.84
N GLY A 50 -8.44 -6.93 1.26
CA GLY A 50 -9.77 -6.93 0.65
C GLY A 50 -9.93 -7.99 -0.45
N PHE A 51 -8.95 -8.10 -1.37
CA PHE A 51 -8.98 -9.13 -2.41
C PHE A 51 -8.88 -10.55 -1.86
N GLN A 52 -8.06 -10.77 -0.82
CA GLN A 52 -7.96 -12.08 -0.15
C GLN A 52 -9.29 -12.48 0.51
N ILE A 53 -9.93 -11.54 1.22
CA ILE A 53 -11.23 -11.78 1.87
C ILE A 53 -12.31 -12.09 0.83
N ILE A 54 -12.40 -11.30 -0.25
CA ILE A 54 -13.39 -11.53 -1.31
C ILE A 54 -13.17 -12.90 -1.96
N GLY A 55 -11.94 -13.24 -2.31
CA GLY A 55 -11.63 -14.55 -2.91
C GLY A 55 -12.04 -15.72 -2.00
N THR A 56 -11.84 -15.58 -0.69
CA THR A 56 -12.16 -16.62 0.30
C THR A 56 -13.66 -16.77 0.53
N ILE A 57 -14.43 -15.68 0.59
CA ILE A 57 -15.87 -15.72 0.89
C ILE A 57 -16.65 -16.47 -0.21
N PHE A 58 -16.33 -16.24 -1.47
CA PHE A 58 -17.11 -16.76 -2.60
C PHE A 58 -16.69 -18.15 -3.07
N VAL A 59 -15.63 -18.75 -2.50
CA VAL A 59 -15.04 -20.01 -2.98
C VAL A 59 -16.03 -21.19 -2.98
N PHE A 60 -17.04 -21.15 -2.11
CA PHE A 60 -18.02 -22.23 -1.94
C PHE A 60 -19.10 -22.27 -3.04
N ILE A 61 -19.21 -21.22 -3.87
CA ILE A 61 -20.19 -21.17 -4.96
C ILE A 61 -19.57 -21.78 -6.23
N PRO A 62 -20.08 -22.90 -6.76
CA PRO A 62 -19.56 -23.49 -7.99
C PRO A 62 -19.61 -22.50 -9.16
N ILE A 63 -18.59 -22.54 -10.03
CA ILE A 63 -18.42 -21.64 -11.20
C ILE A 63 -18.16 -20.17 -10.82
N LEU A 64 -19.08 -19.51 -10.09
CA LEU A 64 -18.95 -18.11 -9.70
C LEU A 64 -17.75 -17.89 -8.75
N GLY A 65 -17.56 -18.78 -7.78
CA GLY A 65 -16.42 -18.73 -6.87
C GLY A 65 -15.08 -18.87 -7.59
N TRP A 66 -15.02 -19.70 -8.62
CA TRP A 66 -13.81 -19.86 -9.45
C TRP A 66 -13.52 -18.59 -10.26
N MET A 67 -14.56 -17.99 -10.87
CA MET A 67 -14.40 -16.73 -11.59
C MET A 67 -13.93 -15.60 -10.68
N ILE A 68 -14.54 -15.44 -9.50
CA ILE A 68 -14.15 -14.43 -8.52
C ILE A 68 -12.72 -14.67 -8.04
N SER A 69 -12.38 -15.92 -7.68
CA SER A 69 -11.03 -16.27 -7.24
C SER A 69 -9.97 -15.94 -8.29
N MET A 70 -10.26 -16.16 -9.57
CA MET A 70 -9.34 -15.81 -10.66
C MET A 70 -9.16 -14.29 -10.77
N ILE A 71 -10.25 -13.52 -10.69
CA ILE A 71 -10.19 -12.05 -10.73
C ILE A 71 -9.43 -11.49 -9.54
N THR A 72 -9.72 -11.96 -8.32
CA THR A 72 -9.03 -11.48 -7.10
C THR A 72 -7.56 -11.88 -7.08
N MET A 73 -7.21 -13.03 -7.65
CA MET A 73 -5.82 -13.43 -7.83
C MET A 73 -5.07 -12.46 -8.76
N LEU A 74 -5.64 -12.16 -9.94
CA LEU A 74 -5.05 -11.19 -10.88
C LEU A 74 -4.95 -9.79 -10.26
N ALA A 75 -5.99 -9.35 -9.55
CA ALA A 75 -5.98 -8.07 -8.84
C ALA A 75 -4.89 -8.02 -7.76
N SER A 76 -4.67 -9.13 -7.03
CA SER A 76 -3.61 -9.23 -6.02
C SER A 76 -2.21 -9.10 -6.64
N PHE A 77 -1.97 -9.71 -7.81
CA PHE A 77 -0.73 -9.48 -8.57
C PHE A 77 -0.58 -8.00 -8.99
N GLY A 78 -1.67 -7.35 -9.39
CA GLY A 78 -1.71 -5.92 -9.65
C GLY A 78 -1.27 -5.09 -8.44
N VAL A 79 -1.74 -5.42 -7.24
CA VAL A 79 -1.34 -4.73 -5.99
C VAL A 79 0.15 -4.87 -5.73
N VAL A 80 0.75 -6.04 -5.99
CA VAL A 80 2.21 -6.21 -5.89
C VAL A 80 2.94 -5.30 -6.87
N GLY A 81 2.45 -5.17 -8.11
CA GLY A 81 3.00 -4.22 -9.09
C GLY A 81 2.93 -2.76 -8.62
N LEU A 82 1.80 -2.35 -8.05
CA LEU A 82 1.64 -1.01 -7.46
C LEU A 82 2.54 -0.80 -6.25
N TRP A 83 2.76 -1.83 -5.42
CA TRP A 83 3.70 -1.79 -4.31
C TRP A 83 5.15 -1.60 -4.80
N VAL A 84 5.58 -2.33 -5.82
CA VAL A 84 6.92 -2.15 -6.43
C VAL A 84 7.06 -0.74 -6.99
N TYR A 85 6.06 -0.25 -7.71
CA TYR A 85 6.04 1.12 -8.23
C TYR A 85 6.20 2.15 -7.10
N SER A 86 5.40 2.03 -6.04
CA SER A 86 5.47 2.89 -4.85
C SER A 86 6.86 2.86 -4.20
N LEU A 87 7.45 1.67 -4.04
CA LEU A 87 8.78 1.51 -3.47
C LEU A 87 9.87 2.18 -4.34
N ILE A 88 9.81 2.00 -5.66
CA ILE A 88 10.75 2.64 -6.59
C ILE A 88 10.63 4.16 -6.51
N SER A 89 9.42 4.71 -6.48
CA SER A 89 9.21 6.16 -6.34
C SER A 89 9.74 6.68 -4.99
N ALA A 90 9.60 5.91 -3.91
CA ALA A 90 10.17 6.25 -2.59
C ALA A 90 11.71 6.25 -2.60
N ILE A 91 12.31 5.21 -3.21
CA ILE A 91 13.78 5.12 -3.40
C ILE A 91 14.30 6.28 -4.24
N ASN A 92 13.52 6.76 -5.21
CA ASN A 92 13.86 7.92 -6.03
C ASN A 92 13.54 9.26 -5.36
N GLY A 93 12.91 9.27 -4.18
CA GLY A 93 12.52 10.50 -3.47
C GLY A 93 11.41 11.30 -4.18
N LYS A 94 10.61 10.64 -5.02
CA LYS A 94 9.47 11.27 -5.72
C LYS A 94 8.18 10.95 -4.98
N LYS A 95 7.24 11.88 -4.86
CA LYS A 95 5.90 11.61 -4.30
C LYS A 95 4.92 11.27 -5.42
N GLU A 96 5.06 10.07 -5.97
CA GLU A 96 4.20 9.62 -7.05
C GLU A 96 3.11 8.70 -6.48
N PRO A 97 1.82 9.05 -6.61
CA PRO A 97 0.75 8.15 -6.20
C PRO A 97 0.74 6.95 -7.14
N THR A 98 0.44 5.76 -6.61
CA THR A 98 0.30 4.59 -7.48
C THR A 98 -0.80 4.83 -8.53
N PRO A 99 -0.62 4.37 -9.77
CA PRO A 99 -1.62 4.53 -10.83
C PRO A 99 -3.02 4.08 -10.41
N PHE A 100 -4.04 4.69 -11.01
CA PHE A 100 -5.49 4.43 -10.83
C PHE A 100 -6.06 4.76 -9.44
N ILE A 101 -5.35 4.46 -8.35
CA ILE A 101 -5.92 4.44 -7.00
C ILE A 101 -5.15 5.27 -5.96
N GLY A 102 -3.86 5.57 -6.18
CA GLY A 102 -3.01 6.16 -5.16
C GLY A 102 -3.47 7.55 -4.73
N GLY A 103 -4.04 8.32 -5.66
CA GLY A 103 -4.65 9.62 -5.38
C GLY A 103 -5.85 9.52 -4.42
N HIS A 104 -6.58 8.40 -4.41
CA HIS A 104 -7.64 8.16 -3.44
C HIS A 104 -7.10 7.88 -2.05
N PHE A 105 -6.01 7.11 -1.93
CA PHE A 105 -5.39 6.85 -0.63
C PHE A 105 -4.92 8.12 0.06
N GLN A 106 -4.32 9.05 -0.70
CA GLN A 106 -3.90 10.33 -0.15
C GLN A 106 -5.08 11.15 0.40
N LYS A 107 -6.28 11.02 -0.20
CA LYS A 107 -7.50 11.69 0.26
C LYS A 107 -8.13 10.98 1.46
N TRP A 108 -8.29 9.66 1.38
CA TRP A 108 -8.96 8.85 2.42
C TRP A 108 -8.18 8.85 3.73
N PHE A 109 -6.86 8.87 3.66
CA PHE A 109 -6.00 8.82 4.85
C PHE A 109 -5.36 10.17 5.17
N ALA A 110 -5.89 11.29 4.65
CA ALA A 110 -5.29 12.62 4.78
C ALA A 110 -5.08 13.10 6.23
N SER A 111 -5.81 12.53 7.19
CA SER A 111 -5.67 12.84 8.62
C SER A 111 -4.49 12.14 9.31
N MET A 112 -3.81 11.22 8.62
CA MET A 112 -2.59 10.55 9.10
C MET A 112 -1.36 11.42 8.88
#